data_AF-A0A2V8FCW6-F1
#
_entry.id   AF-A0A2V8FCW6-F1
#
_cell.length_a   1.000
_cell.length_b   1.000
_cell.length_c   1.000
_cell.angle_alpha   90.00
_cell.angle_beta   90.00
_cell.angle_gamma   90.00
#
_symmetry.space_group_name_H-M   'P 1'
#
loop_
_entity.id
_entity.type
_entity.pdbx_description
1 polymer ?
#
loop_
_entity_poly.entity_id
_entity_poly.type
_entity_poly.pdbx_seq_one_letter_code
_entity_poly.pdbx_strand_id
1 'polypeptide(L)'
;MRFEKVWIQQCRATRIIRRRFGAKSALDYLIGEKLMVFADAAKHDPEFAHELPKFLSAAWQVFNQFEIAGYIASRKPATRRSLRQLLYLR
;
A
#
# COMPACT_ATOMS: atom_id res chain seq x y z
N MET A 1 5.03 -21.37 -6.33
CA MET A 1 5.19 -19.89 -6.40
C MET A 1 4.70 -19.33 -5.07
N ARG A 2 5.41 -18.37 -4.46
CA ARG A 2 5.04 -17.77 -3.17
C ARG A 2 4.28 -16.47 -3.41
N PHE A 3 2.95 -16.52 -3.34
CA PHE A 3 2.07 -15.39 -3.65
C PHE A 3 2.13 -14.31 -2.57
N GLU A 4 2.46 -14.68 -1.34
CA GLU A 4 2.62 -13.78 -0.19
C GLU A 4 3.78 -12.78 -0.39
N LYS A 5 4.74 -13.08 -1.29
CA LYS A 5 5.87 -12.18 -1.63
C LYS A 5 5.63 -11.30 -2.85
N VAL A 6 4.41 -11.32 -3.42
CA VAL A 6 4.06 -10.52 -4.62
C VAL A 6 4.29 -9.02 -4.40
N TRP A 7 4.16 -8.54 -3.15
CA TRP A 7 4.34 -7.15 -2.78
C TRP A 7 5.72 -6.59 -3.16
N ILE A 8 6.77 -7.43 -3.20
CA ILE A 8 8.13 -7.01 -3.60
C ILE A 8 8.14 -6.50 -5.04
N GLN A 9 7.50 -7.25 -5.94
CA GLN A 9 7.39 -6.87 -7.35
C GLN A 9 6.48 -5.64 -7.51
N GLN A 10 5.41 -5.56 -6.72
CA GLN A 10 4.53 -4.39 -6.71
C GLN A 10 5.27 -3.13 -6.26
N CYS A 11 6.10 -3.18 -5.22
CA CYS A 11 6.94 -2.06 -4.81
C CYS A 11 7.95 -1.66 -5.90
N ARG A 12 8.54 -2.63 -6.62
CA ARG A 12 9.41 -2.33 -7.76
C ARG A 12 8.65 -1.66 -8.91
N ALA A 13 7.45 -2.15 -9.24
CA ALA A 13 6.57 -1.54 -10.23
C ALA A 13 6.19 -0.11 -9.84
N THR A 14 5.91 0.15 -8.56
CA THR A 14 5.60 1.49 -8.04
C THR A 14 6.72 2.49 -8.30
N ARG A 15 7.99 2.08 -8.17
CA ARG A 15 9.13 2.97 -8.48
C ARG A 15 9.17 3.36 -9.96
N ILE A 16 8.82 2.42 -10.85
CA ILE A 16 8.74 2.67 -12.29
C ILE A 16 7.55 3.60 -12.60
N ILE A 17 6.38 3.33 -12.01
CA ILE A 17 5.19 4.15 -12.15
C ILE A 17 5.45 5.57 -11.66
N ARG A 18 6.09 5.73 -10.49
CA ARG A 18 6.46 7.02 -9.92
C ARG A 18 7.33 7.83 -10.87
N ARG A 19 8.32 7.20 -11.51
CA ARG A 19 9.21 7.85 -12.49
C ARG A 19 8.48 8.25 -13.78
N ARG A 20 7.52 7.46 -14.25
CA ARG A 20 6.84 7.69 -15.55
C ARG A 20 5.58 8.54 -15.44
N PHE A 21 4.83 8.43 -14.34
CA PHE A 21 3.48 8.96 -14.18
C PHE A 21 3.30 9.79 -12.90
N GLY A 22 4.37 10.02 -12.13
CA GLY A 22 4.36 10.83 -10.93
C GLY A 22 3.90 10.12 -9.66
N ALA A 23 4.01 10.82 -8.53
CA ALA A 23 3.75 10.26 -7.19
C ALA A 23 2.29 9.86 -6.98
N LYS A 24 1.33 10.64 -7.50
CA LYS A 24 -0.11 10.35 -7.34
C LYS A 24 -0.49 8.99 -7.92
N SER A 25 -0.10 8.73 -9.18
CA SER A 25 -0.36 7.46 -9.86
C SER A 25 0.28 6.27 -9.15
N ALA A 26 1.48 6.49 -8.59
CA ALA A 26 2.18 5.48 -7.81
C ALA A 26 1.47 5.18 -6.48
N LEU A 27 0.93 6.20 -5.80
CA LEU A 27 0.15 6.05 -4.57
C LEU A 27 -1.19 5.37 -4.85
N ASP A 28 -1.87 5.73 -5.94
CA ASP A 28 -3.10 5.07 -6.41
C ASP A 28 -2.88 3.57 -6.61
N TYR A 29 -1.81 3.21 -7.31
CA TYR A 29 -1.44 1.82 -7.54
C TYR A 29 -1.09 1.07 -6.25
N LEU A 30 -0.11 1.55 -5.48
CA LEU A 30 0.42 0.78 -4.35
C LEU A 30 -0.51 0.81 -3.14
N ILE A 31 -0.99 2.00 -2.75
CA ILE A 31 -1.78 2.20 -1.53
C ILE A 31 -3.27 2.05 -1.82
N GLY A 32 -3.76 2.65 -2.90
CA GLY A 32 -5.17 2.64 -3.27
C GLY A 32 -5.69 1.26 -3.68
N GLU A 33 -4.87 0.49 -4.39
CA GLU A 33 -5.27 -0.80 -4.94
C GLU A 33 -4.53 -1.96 -4.28
N LYS A 34 -3.20 -2.05 -4.43
CA LYS A 34 -2.46 -3.26 -4.04
C LYS A 34 -2.47 -3.51 -2.54
N LEU A 35 -2.27 -2.48 -1.72
CA LEU A 35 -2.30 -2.62 -0.26
C LEU A 35 -3.68 -3.04 0.23
N MET A 36 -4.75 -2.50 -0.35
CA MET A 36 -6.13 -2.85 0.01
C MET A 36 -6.43 -4.32 -0.30
N VAL A 37 -6.07 -4.79 -1.50
CA VAL A 37 -6.25 -6.19 -1.91
C VAL A 37 -5.41 -7.13 -1.04
N PHE A 38 -4.16 -6.76 -0.75
CA PHE A 38 -3.28 -7.57 0.09
C PHE A 38 -3.78 -7.66 1.53
N ALA A 39 -4.25 -6.54 2.09
CA ALA A 39 -4.81 -6.50 3.43
C ALA A 39 -6.12 -7.31 3.55
N ASP A 40 -6.91 -7.38 2.48
CA ASP A 40 -8.09 -8.23 2.46
C ASP A 40 -7.74 -9.71 2.43
N ALA A 41 -6.78 -10.10 1.59
CA ALA A 41 -6.24 -11.47 1.57
C ALA A 41 -5.66 -11.88 2.94
N ALA A 42 -4.94 -10.97 3.62
CA ALA A 42 -4.36 -11.19 4.94
C ALA A 42 -5.40 -11.50 6.05
N LYS A 43 -6.69 -11.19 5.86
CA LYS A 43 -7.74 -11.57 6.83
C LYS A 43 -8.07 -13.06 6.78
N HIS A 44 -7.86 -13.68 5.63
CA HIS A 44 -8.26 -15.05 5.35
C HIS A 44 -7.05 -15.99 5.22
N ASP A 45 -5.87 -15.45 4.96
CA ASP A 45 -4.64 -16.20 4.76
C ASP A 45 -3.53 -15.75 5.73
N PRO A 46 -3.06 -16.65 6.62
CA PRO A 46 -2.04 -16.33 7.60
C PRO A 46 -0.66 -16.05 6.99
N GLU A 47 -0.34 -16.56 5.80
CA GLU A 47 0.93 -16.27 5.12
C GLU A 47 0.96 -14.80 4.66
N PHE A 48 -0.17 -14.30 4.15
CA PHE A 48 -0.33 -12.88 3.81
C PHE A 48 -0.31 -12.00 5.07
N ALA A 49 -0.95 -12.43 6.16
CA ALA A 49 -0.90 -11.70 7.42
C ALA A 49 0.53 -11.53 7.96
N HIS A 50 1.37 -12.55 7.81
CA HIS A 50 2.78 -12.49 8.21
C HIS A 50 3.61 -11.51 7.37
N GLU A 51 3.28 -11.36 6.08
CA GLU A 51 4.00 -10.48 5.16
C GLU A 51 3.47 -9.04 5.14
N LEU A 52 2.25 -8.80 5.61
CA LEU A 52 1.62 -7.47 5.61
C LEU A 52 2.46 -6.38 6.33
N PRO A 53 3.07 -6.61 7.51
CA PRO A 53 3.94 -5.61 8.15
C PRO A 53 5.18 -5.28 7.30
N LYS A 54 5.75 -6.26 6.60
CA LYS A 54 6.91 -6.06 5.71
C LYS A 54 6.51 -5.24 4.49
N PHE A 55 5.34 -5.51 3.93
CA PHE A 55 4.79 -4.72 2.82
C PHE A 55 4.54 -3.27 3.24
N LEU A 56 3.92 -3.05 4.41
CA LEU A 56 3.72 -1.70 4.95
C LEU A 56 5.06 -0.97 5.10
N SER A 57 6.07 -1.61 5.72
CA SER A 57 7.42 -1.03 5.86
C SER A 57 8.02 -0.64 4.50
N ALA A 58 7.90 -1.50 3.48
CA ALA A 58 8.37 -1.19 2.14
C ALA A 58 7.59 -0.04 1.48
N ALA A 59 6.28 0.08 1.71
CA ALA A 59 5.49 1.20 1.23
C ALA A 59 5.95 2.53 1.85
N TRP A 60 6.24 2.55 3.15
CA TRP A 60 6.83 3.68 3.87
C TRP A 60 8.26 4.04 3.42
N GLN A 61 8.99 3.11 2.81
CA GLN A 61 10.28 3.41 2.17
C GLN A 61 10.12 3.99 0.76
N VAL A 62 9.02 3.72 0.07
CA VAL A 62 8.77 4.20 -1.29
C VAL A 62 8.17 5.61 -1.30
N PHE A 63 7.41 5.96 -0.26
CA PHE A 63 6.75 7.26 -0.12
C PHE A 63 7.06 7.88 1.23
N ASN A 64 7.21 9.20 1.27
CA ASN A 64 7.36 9.90 2.54
C ASN A 64 6.02 10.01 3.29
N GLN A 65 6.09 10.33 4.59
CA GLN A 65 4.90 10.41 5.44
C GLN A 65 3.86 11.46 4.99
N PHE A 66 4.30 12.56 4.40
CA PHE A 66 3.43 13.63 3.92
C PHE A 66 2.73 13.22 2.61
N GLU A 67 3.42 12.48 1.73
CA GLU A 67 2.82 11.89 0.52
C GLU A 67 1.67 10.95 0.90
N ILE A 68 1.88 10.07 1.88
CA ILE A 68 0.85 9.11 2.33
C ILE A 68 -0.28 9.85 3.05
N ALA A 69 0.02 10.77 3.97
CA ALA A 69 -1.00 11.52 4.70
C ALA A 69 -1.87 12.39 3.77
N GLY A 70 -1.24 13.11 2.84
CA GLY A 70 -1.95 13.92 1.85
C GLY A 70 -2.82 13.08 0.92
N TYR A 71 -2.30 11.92 0.49
CA TYR A 71 -3.07 10.97 -0.30
C TYR A 71 -4.32 10.49 0.45
N ILE A 72 -4.17 10.06 1.71
CA ILE A 72 -5.30 9.59 2.53
C ILE A 72 -6.32 10.71 2.75
N ALA A 73 -5.86 11.95 2.99
CA ALA A 73 -6.73 13.11 3.15
C ALA A 73 -7.59 13.37 1.90
N SER A 74 -7.06 13.11 0.69
CA SER A 74 -7.79 13.27 -0.57
C SER A 74 -8.79 12.13 -0.89
N ARG A 75 -8.82 11.04 -0.12
CA ARG A 75 -9.69 9.89 -0.39
C ARG A 75 -11.10 10.10 0.14
N LYS A 76 -12.07 9.42 -0.49
CA LYS A 76 -13.46 9.35 -0.01
C LYS A 76 -13.52 8.81 1.43
N PRO A 77 -14.51 9.23 2.25
CA PRO A 77 -14.56 8.92 3.68
C PRO A 77 -14.45 7.42 4.02
N ALA A 78 -15.12 6.56 3.25
CA ALA A 78 -15.10 5.11 3.44
C ALA A 78 -13.68 4.53 3.26
N THR A 79 -13.04 4.82 2.13
CA THR A 79 -11.67 4.38 1.82
C THR A 79 -10.66 4.98 2.80
N ARG A 80 -10.85 6.24 3.20
CA ARG A 80 -10.00 6.91 4.17
C ARG A 80 -9.98 6.18 5.52
N ARG A 81 -11.13 5.72 6.01
CA ARG A 81 -11.23 4.99 7.29
C ARG A 81 -10.43 3.68 7.24
N SER A 82 -10.61 2.88 6.18
CA SER A 82 -9.89 1.61 6.01
C SER A 82 -8.37 1.83 5.91
N LEU A 83 -7.92 2.82 5.13
CA LEU A 83 -6.50 3.11 4.99
C LEU A 83 -5.87 3.59 6.31
N ARG A 84 -6.55 4.42 7.10
CA ARG A 84 -6.05 4.85 8.42
C ARG A 84 -5.87 3.68 9.38
N GLN A 85 -6.81 2.74 9.38
CA GLN A 85 -6.74 1.55 10.22
C GLN A 85 -5.56 0.65 9.82
N LEU A 86 -5.30 0.50 8.52
CA LEU A 86 -4.19 -0.33 8.00
C LEU A 86 -2.82 0.31 8.16
N LEU A 87 -2.72 1.63 8.02
CA LEU A 87 -1.44 2.36 8.09
C LEU A 87 -1.14 2.88 9.51
N TYR A 88 -1.90 2.44 10.51
CA TYR A 88 -1.74 2.82 11.92
C TYR A 88 -1.67 4.34 12.15
N LEU A 89 -2.34 5.12 11.31
CA LEU A 89 -2.45 6.57 11.45
C LEU A 89 -3.54 6.86 12.49
N ARG A 90 -3.12 6.94 13.75
CA ARG A 90 -3.97 7.37 14.87
C ARG A 90 -4.44 8.81 14.65
#